data_AF-R7STT3-F1
#
_entry.id   AF-R7STT3-F1
#
_cell.length_a   1.000
_cell.length_b   1.000
_cell.length_c   1.000
_cell.angle_alpha   90.00
_cell.angle_beta   90.00
_cell.angle_gamma   90.00
#
_symmetry.space_group_name_H-M   'P 1'
#
loop_
_entity.id
_entity.type
_entity.pdbx_description
1 polymer ?
#
loop_
_entity_poly.entity_id
_entity_poly.type
_entity_poly.pdbx_seq_one_letter_code
_entity_poly.pdbx_strand_id
1 'polypeptide(L)'
;MSVNLLNHDAKPIEISDELESFFHVLVYYAVRHLRSNCPHIPSWIDNYFHRYAGPEHMLTCRQKSYAVEVAGTLEIRSPMGPLVFRSPMDGILAPILECLRAHYKVMAHETSKAALPPPRPETLLQPSSCDAMFLIRNYHNADLNPEKAAQWRAQLRARRVKRGPTPEERELAKKVADHKFMLGHLAITLGDPLWRGDDRIPTTQNPEASIRTRPRNVVTGSPASVGFANACSRPHSSSP
;
A
#
# COMPACT_ATOMS: atom_id res chain seq x y z
N MET A 1 -7.53 1.30 -5.45
CA MET A 1 -7.24 2.75 -5.57
C MET A 1 -5.76 2.96 -5.69
N SER A 2 -5.30 3.66 -6.73
CA SER A 2 -3.90 4.04 -6.96
C SER A 2 -3.37 4.98 -5.87
N VAL A 3 -2.07 4.97 -5.61
CA VAL A 3 -1.42 5.92 -4.69
C VAL A 3 -1.54 7.36 -5.19
N ASN A 4 -1.44 7.59 -6.50
CA ASN A 4 -1.57 8.91 -7.09
C ASN A 4 -2.99 9.51 -6.89
N LEU A 5 -4.04 8.69 -7.02
CA LEU A 5 -5.42 9.11 -6.70
C LEU A 5 -5.64 9.38 -5.21
N LEU A 6 -4.98 8.63 -4.33
CA LEU A 6 -5.05 8.85 -2.88
C LEU A 6 -4.36 10.16 -2.47
N ASN A 7 -3.35 10.60 -3.21
CA ASN A 7 -2.63 11.84 -2.93
C ASN A 7 -3.23 13.06 -3.65
N HIS A 8 -3.99 12.86 -4.73
CA HIS A 8 -4.55 13.93 -5.56
C HIS A 8 -6.00 13.61 -5.95
N ASP A 9 -6.92 13.84 -5.01
CA ASP A 9 -8.36 13.57 -5.15
C ASP A 9 -9.04 14.36 -6.28
N ALA A 10 -8.50 15.52 -6.66
CA ALA A 10 -9.02 16.36 -7.74
C ALA A 10 -8.45 16.04 -9.14
N LYS A 11 -7.48 15.13 -9.27
CA LYS A 11 -6.85 14.81 -10.56
C LYS A 11 -7.74 13.83 -11.36
N PRO A 12 -7.88 14.01 -12.69
CA PRO A 12 -8.51 12.99 -13.53
C PRO A 12 -7.80 11.64 -13.40
N ILE A 13 -8.59 10.56 -13.44
CA ILE A 13 -8.08 9.19 -13.42
C ILE A 13 -7.31 8.94 -14.73
N GLU A 14 -6.07 8.48 -14.60
CA GLU A 14 -5.23 8.06 -15.74
C GLU A 14 -5.17 6.53 -15.82
N ILE A 15 -4.79 6.00 -17.00
CA ILE A 15 -4.66 4.55 -17.20
C ILE A 15 -3.67 3.94 -16.20
N SER A 16 -2.58 4.63 -15.87
CA SER A 16 -1.62 4.17 -14.85
C SER A 16 -2.29 3.94 -13.49
N ASP A 17 -3.31 4.75 -13.13
CA ASP A 17 -4.05 4.61 -11.87
C ASP A 17 -4.98 3.37 -11.87
N GLU A 18 -5.57 3.05 -13.02
CA GLU A 18 -6.37 1.86 -13.23
C GLU A 18 -5.51 0.59 -13.16
N LEU A 19 -4.38 0.59 -13.88
CA LEU A 19 -3.41 -0.50 -13.89
C LEU A 19 -2.81 -0.75 -12.51
N GLU A 20 -2.49 0.31 -11.75
CA GLU A 20 -2.03 0.17 -10.38
C GLU A 20 -3.13 -0.43 -9.50
N SER A 21 -4.37 0.05 -9.62
CA SER A 21 -5.50 -0.51 -8.86
C SER A 21 -5.71 -1.98 -9.16
N PHE A 22 -5.58 -2.41 -10.42
CA PHE A 22 -5.64 -3.81 -10.81
C PHE A 22 -4.46 -4.62 -10.27
N PHE A 23 -3.23 -4.10 -10.31
CA PHE A 23 -2.07 -4.72 -9.69
C PHE A 23 -2.32 -5.02 -8.20
N HIS A 24 -2.87 -4.06 -7.46
CA HIS A 24 -3.21 -4.25 -6.05
C HIS A 24 -4.25 -5.34 -5.82
N VAL A 25 -5.22 -5.50 -6.72
CA VAL A 25 -6.18 -6.62 -6.68
C VAL A 25 -5.47 -7.95 -6.92
N LEU A 26 -4.56 -8.02 -7.89
CA LEU A 26 -3.74 -9.21 -8.11
C LEU A 26 -2.91 -9.58 -6.88
N VAL A 27 -2.27 -8.61 -6.24
CA VAL A 27 -1.50 -8.81 -5.01
C VAL A 27 -2.39 -9.36 -3.89
N TYR A 28 -3.59 -8.78 -3.70
CA TYR A 28 -4.54 -9.25 -2.69
C TYR A 28 -4.90 -10.73 -2.88
N TYR A 29 -5.32 -11.10 -4.10
CA TYR A 29 -5.73 -12.48 -4.39
C TYR A 29 -4.54 -13.45 -4.38
N ALA A 30 -3.38 -13.04 -4.87
CA ALA A 30 -2.17 -13.87 -4.85
C ALA A 30 -1.78 -14.20 -3.40
N VAL A 31 -1.64 -13.21 -2.53
CA VAL A 31 -1.25 -13.43 -1.13
C VAL A 31 -2.29 -14.26 -0.37
N ARG A 32 -3.57 -14.05 -0.67
CA ARG A 32 -4.66 -14.74 0.03
C ARG A 32 -4.82 -16.21 -0.39
N HIS A 33 -4.54 -16.53 -1.64
CA HIS A 33 -4.89 -17.83 -2.21
C HIS A 33 -3.71 -18.66 -2.68
N LEU A 34 -2.54 -18.07 -2.91
CA LEU A 34 -1.36 -18.80 -3.37
C LEU A 34 -0.38 -19.05 -2.23
N ARG A 35 0.31 -20.18 -2.29
CA ARG A 35 1.40 -20.51 -1.37
C ARG A 35 2.53 -19.49 -1.58
N SER A 36 3.05 -18.97 -0.49
CA SER A 36 4.15 -18.01 -0.49
C SER A 36 5.01 -18.21 0.75
N ASN A 37 6.12 -17.49 0.84
CA ASN A 37 6.92 -17.38 2.06
C ASN A 37 6.29 -16.47 3.13
N CYS A 38 5.05 -15.98 2.95
CA CYS A 38 4.37 -15.13 3.93
C CYS A 38 3.84 -15.94 5.13
N PRO A 39 4.32 -15.69 6.37
CA PRO A 39 3.93 -16.50 7.53
C PRO A 39 2.53 -16.17 8.06
N HIS A 40 2.09 -14.91 7.94
CA HIS A 40 0.82 -14.43 8.49
C HIS A 40 0.07 -13.59 7.46
N ILE A 41 -0.64 -14.25 6.56
CA ILE A 41 -1.39 -13.65 5.45
C ILE A 41 -2.34 -12.53 5.91
N PRO A 42 -3.24 -12.71 6.91
CA PRO A 42 -4.16 -11.65 7.32
C PRO A 42 -3.43 -10.41 7.83
N SER A 43 -2.37 -10.59 8.61
CA SER A 43 -1.56 -9.48 9.12
C SER A 43 -0.81 -8.78 7.99
N TRP A 44 -0.28 -9.53 7.02
CA TRP A 44 0.38 -8.93 5.86
C TRP A 44 -0.58 -8.08 5.04
N ILE A 45 -1.79 -8.60 4.74
CA ILE A 45 -2.84 -7.88 4.02
C ILE A 45 -3.25 -6.62 4.78
N ASP A 46 -3.48 -6.72 6.09
CA ASP A 46 -3.84 -5.57 6.93
C ASP A 46 -2.74 -4.49 6.91
N ASN A 47 -1.48 -4.90 7.09
CA ASN A 47 -0.34 -3.98 7.03
C ASN A 47 -0.18 -3.33 5.64
N TYR A 48 -0.41 -4.08 4.57
CA TYR A 48 -0.21 -3.59 3.20
C TYR A 48 -1.32 -2.63 2.77
N PHE A 49 -2.58 -2.99 3.03
CA PHE A 49 -3.77 -2.30 2.51
C PHE A 49 -4.46 -1.35 3.48
N HIS A 50 -4.30 -1.51 4.79
CA HIS A 50 -5.13 -0.78 5.77
C HIS A 50 -4.32 0.03 6.78
N ARG A 51 -3.04 -0.29 7.01
CA ARG A 51 -2.24 0.46 7.97
C ARG A 51 -1.88 1.87 7.49
N TYR A 52 -2.56 2.81 8.11
CA TYR A 52 -2.31 4.25 8.09
C TYR A 52 -1.01 4.63 8.81
N ALA A 53 -0.25 5.58 8.26
CA ALA A 53 1.03 6.02 8.83
C ALA A 53 1.05 7.46 9.37
N GLY A 54 -0.10 8.14 9.42
CA GLY A 54 -0.21 9.44 10.09
C GLY A 54 -0.42 10.67 9.19
N PRO A 55 -0.50 11.87 9.80
CA PRO A 55 -1.14 13.06 9.22
C PRO A 55 -0.49 13.68 7.98
N GLU A 56 0.79 13.46 7.69
CA GLU A 56 1.43 13.98 6.46
C GLU A 56 1.14 13.13 5.20
N HIS A 57 0.59 11.94 5.39
CA HIS A 57 0.23 11.00 4.32
C HIS A 57 -1.21 10.54 4.52
N MET A 58 -2.10 11.52 4.71
CA MET A 58 -3.45 11.39 5.27
C MET A 58 -4.35 10.31 4.63
N LEU A 59 -4.00 9.79 3.45
CA LEU A 59 -4.78 8.80 2.72
C LEU A 59 -3.98 7.60 2.18
N THR A 60 -2.64 7.57 2.31
CA THR A 60 -1.83 6.46 1.75
C THR A 60 -1.42 5.43 2.79
N CYS A 61 -1.67 4.17 2.46
CA CYS A 61 -1.19 3.03 3.23
C CYS A 61 0.32 2.88 2.99
N ARG A 62 1.14 3.14 4.01
CA ARG A 62 2.61 3.33 3.85
C ARG A 62 3.29 2.18 3.14
N GLN A 63 2.90 0.93 3.39
CA GLN A 63 3.54 -0.22 2.74
C GLN A 63 3.24 -0.26 1.25
N LYS A 64 2.00 0.03 0.88
CA LYS A 64 1.58 0.11 -0.52
C LYS A 64 2.25 1.28 -1.25
N SER A 65 2.22 2.50 -0.71
CA SER A 65 2.88 3.64 -1.33
C SER A 65 4.39 3.42 -1.41
N TYR A 66 5.02 2.93 -0.33
CA TYR A 66 6.44 2.59 -0.34
C TYR A 66 6.81 1.53 -1.38
N ALA A 67 6.00 0.47 -1.51
CA ALA A 67 6.25 -0.59 -2.48
C ALA A 67 6.26 -0.05 -3.92
N VAL A 68 5.30 0.81 -4.26
CA VAL A 68 5.12 1.31 -5.63
C VAL A 68 6.01 2.52 -5.92
N GLU A 69 6.16 3.46 -4.99
CA GLU A 69 6.89 4.71 -5.24
C GLU A 69 8.41 4.59 -5.02
N VAL A 70 8.85 3.70 -4.12
CA VAL A 70 10.23 3.67 -3.63
C VAL A 70 10.91 2.32 -3.88
N ALA A 71 10.38 1.26 -3.27
CA ALA A 71 11.06 -0.03 -3.21
C ALA A 71 11.04 -0.80 -4.54
N GLY A 72 9.89 -0.83 -5.22
CA GLY A 72 9.70 -1.65 -6.43
C GLY A 72 9.63 -3.14 -6.12
N THR A 73 9.42 -3.51 -4.86
CA THR A 73 9.32 -4.89 -4.40
C THR A 73 8.23 -5.01 -3.32
N LEU A 74 7.62 -6.19 -3.21
CA LEU A 74 6.71 -6.53 -2.13
C LEU A 74 7.52 -7.14 -0.98
N GLU A 75 7.39 -6.61 0.23
CA GLU A 75 8.22 -7.01 1.37
C GLU A 75 7.41 -7.70 2.48
N ILE A 76 8.04 -8.68 3.13
CA ILE A 76 7.64 -9.29 4.39
C ILE A 76 8.49 -8.68 5.49
N ARG A 77 7.88 -8.36 6.64
CA ARG A 77 8.56 -7.74 7.78
C ARG A 77 9.18 -8.74 8.77
N SER A 78 8.66 -9.95 8.82
CA SER A 78 9.13 -11.00 9.73
C SER A 78 8.91 -12.36 9.07
N PRO A 79 9.96 -13.07 8.64
CA PRO A 79 11.34 -12.57 8.50
C PRO A 79 11.42 -11.43 7.46
N MET A 80 12.38 -10.52 7.61
CA MET A 80 12.54 -9.42 6.66
C MET A 80 13.04 -9.95 5.31
N GLY A 81 12.34 -9.64 4.23
CA GLY A 81 12.71 -10.08 2.88
C GLY A 81 11.60 -9.90 1.85
N PRO A 82 11.83 -10.29 0.58
CA PRO A 82 10.81 -10.19 -0.45
C PRO A 82 9.69 -11.21 -0.22
N LEU A 83 8.46 -10.81 -0.54
CA LEU A 83 7.35 -11.73 -0.72
C LEU A 83 7.56 -12.51 -2.03
N VAL A 84 7.58 -13.83 -1.94
CA VAL A 84 7.86 -14.74 -3.05
C VAL A 84 6.86 -15.89 -3.04
N PHE A 85 6.26 -16.15 -4.19
CA PHE A 85 5.28 -17.23 -4.39
C PHE A 85 5.95 -18.54 -4.86
N ARG A 86 7.12 -18.45 -5.50
CA ARG A 86 7.80 -19.55 -6.18
C ARG A 86 6.94 -20.20 -7.26
N SER A 87 6.16 -19.38 -7.95
CA SER A 87 5.28 -19.73 -9.06
C SER A 87 5.36 -18.64 -10.13
N PRO A 88 4.76 -18.83 -11.33
CA PRO A 88 4.74 -17.79 -12.37
C PRO A 88 4.13 -16.45 -11.90
N MET A 89 3.41 -16.42 -10.77
CA MET A 89 2.93 -15.19 -10.15
C MET A 89 4.04 -14.18 -9.85
N ASP A 90 5.24 -14.64 -9.45
CA ASP A 90 6.39 -13.74 -9.23
C ASP A 90 6.77 -13.03 -10.54
N GLY A 91 6.71 -13.77 -11.65
CA GLY A 91 6.92 -13.27 -13.01
C GLY A 91 5.85 -12.28 -13.45
N ILE A 92 4.63 -12.32 -12.90
CA ILE A 92 3.57 -11.32 -13.16
C ILE A 92 3.82 -10.05 -12.34
N LEU A 93 4.00 -10.21 -11.03
CA LEU A 93 3.98 -9.08 -10.10
C LEU A 93 5.22 -8.21 -10.19
N ALA A 94 6.42 -8.81 -10.29
CA ALA A 94 7.66 -8.05 -10.27
C ALA A 94 7.80 -7.08 -11.45
N PRO A 95 7.56 -7.48 -12.72
CA PRO A 95 7.68 -6.56 -13.86
C PRO A 95 6.65 -5.44 -13.85
N ILE A 96 5.40 -5.73 -13.42
CA ILE A 96 4.35 -4.71 -13.30
C ILE A 96 4.76 -3.67 -12.24
N LEU A 97 5.21 -4.14 -11.07
CA LEU A 97 5.63 -3.27 -9.97
C LEU A 97 6.84 -2.40 -10.35
N GLU A 98 7.77 -2.96 -11.11
CA GLU A 98 8.92 -2.23 -11.64
C GLU A 98 8.50 -1.10 -12.59
N CYS A 99 7.55 -1.36 -13.50
CA CYS A 99 7.02 -0.35 -14.41
C CYS A 99 6.29 0.78 -13.65
N LEU A 100 5.50 0.42 -12.64
CA LEU A 100 4.82 1.39 -11.78
C LEU A 100 5.82 2.26 -11.02
N ARG A 101 6.87 1.66 -10.43
CA ARG A 101 7.95 2.41 -9.76
C ARG A 101 8.64 3.37 -10.71
N ALA A 102 8.95 2.92 -11.92
CA ALA A 102 9.55 3.77 -12.93
C ALA A 102 8.62 4.95 -13.29
N HIS A 103 7.31 4.72 -13.40
CA HIS A 103 6.31 5.76 -13.61
C HIS A 103 6.31 6.82 -12.50
N TYR A 104 6.28 6.41 -11.22
CA TYR A 104 6.35 7.35 -10.09
C TYR A 104 7.66 8.12 -10.06
N LYS A 105 8.78 7.49 -10.41
CA LYS A 105 10.08 8.17 -10.49
C LYS A 105 10.10 9.25 -11.58
N VAL A 106 9.54 8.94 -12.75
CA VAL A 106 9.40 9.91 -13.85
C VAL A 106 8.47 11.05 -13.43
N MET A 107 7.29 10.75 -12.90
CA MET A 107 6.33 11.74 -12.44
C MET A 107 6.96 12.69 -11.39
N ALA A 108 7.59 12.16 -10.35
CA ALA A 108 8.24 12.96 -9.31
C ALA A 108 9.32 13.89 -9.88
N HIS A 109 10.08 13.42 -10.88
CA HIS A 109 11.09 14.21 -11.57
C HIS A 109 10.49 15.31 -12.43
N GLU A 110 9.44 15.04 -13.20
CA GLU A 110 8.77 16.06 -14.02
C GLU A 110 8.05 17.11 -13.16
N THR A 111 7.41 16.71 -12.06
CA THR A 111 6.84 17.65 -11.07
C THR A 111 7.93 18.54 -10.47
N SER A 112 9.08 17.96 -10.11
CA SER A 112 10.22 18.73 -9.59
C SER A 112 10.78 19.73 -10.61
N LYS A 113 10.77 19.38 -11.90
CA LYS A 113 11.18 20.28 -12.99
C LYS A 113 10.15 21.38 -13.23
N ALA A 114 8.86 21.06 -13.23
CA ALA A 114 7.78 22.03 -13.43
C ALA A 114 7.66 23.04 -12.27
N ALA A 115 8.06 22.63 -11.06
CA ALA A 115 8.10 23.50 -9.88
C ALA A 115 9.27 24.50 -9.86
N LEU A 116 10.23 24.41 -10.80
CA LEU A 116 11.30 25.41 -10.93
C LEU A 116 10.78 26.62 -11.73
N PRO A 117 10.73 27.83 -11.15
CA PRO A 117 10.42 29.05 -11.91
C PRO A 117 11.53 29.35 -12.95
N PRO A 118 11.25 30.14 -14.02
CA PRO A 118 12.28 30.62 -14.94
C PRO A 118 13.42 31.31 -14.16
N PRO A 119 14.66 31.32 -14.67
CA PRO A 119 15.84 31.68 -13.88
C PRO A 119 15.70 33.09 -13.34
N ARG A 120 15.39 33.20 -12.04
CA ARG A 120 15.43 34.45 -11.27
C ARG A 120 16.28 34.24 -10.02
N PRO A 121 16.94 35.31 -9.53
CA PRO A 121 17.96 35.22 -8.49
C PRO A 121 17.42 34.56 -7.22
N GLU A 122 18.30 33.77 -6.59
CA GLU A 122 18.06 32.86 -5.48
C GLU A 122 17.25 33.47 -4.33
N THR A 123 16.04 32.96 -4.09
CA THR A 123 15.38 33.11 -2.78
C THR A 123 14.74 31.79 -2.35
N LEU A 124 15.34 31.22 -1.30
CA LEU A 124 14.82 30.29 -0.29
C LEU A 124 13.68 29.34 -0.69
N LEU A 125 14.04 28.12 -1.10
CA LEU A 125 13.12 26.97 -1.13
C LEU A 125 13.30 26.14 0.15
N GLN A 126 12.21 25.97 0.90
CA GLN A 126 12.14 25.10 2.07
C GLN A 126 12.17 23.60 1.67
N PRO A 127 12.72 22.70 2.53
CA PRO A 127 12.92 21.30 2.18
C PRO A 127 11.63 20.47 2.19
N SER A 128 11.53 19.53 1.24
CA SER A 128 10.46 18.53 1.15
C SER A 128 10.60 17.44 2.23
N SER A 129 9.47 17.02 2.82
CA SER A 129 9.32 16.12 3.98
C SER A 129 10.13 14.80 3.94
N CYS A 130 10.46 14.23 2.77
CA CYS A 130 11.33 13.04 2.74
C CYS A 130 12.79 13.29 3.20
N ASP A 131 13.30 14.54 3.12
CA ASP A 131 14.58 14.91 3.72
C ASP A 131 14.45 15.11 5.26
N ALA A 132 13.23 15.35 5.77
CA ALA A 132 12.96 15.57 7.19
C ALA A 132 13.18 14.30 8.05
N MET A 133 12.94 13.12 7.49
CA MET A 133 13.13 11.86 8.22
C MET A 133 14.61 11.54 8.51
N PHE A 134 15.54 12.04 7.68
CA PHE A 134 16.99 11.97 7.97
C PHE A 134 17.47 13.09 8.89
N LEU A 135 16.74 14.22 8.95
CA LEU A 135 17.09 15.38 9.77
C LEU A 135 16.88 15.14 11.27
N ILE A 136 15.86 14.37 11.66
CA ILE A 136 15.55 14.19 13.09
C ILE A 136 16.61 13.36 13.82
N ARG A 137 17.31 12.43 13.15
CA ARG A 137 18.24 11.51 13.82
C ARG A 137 19.63 12.09 14.09
N ASN A 138 20.05 13.13 13.35
CA ASN A 138 21.42 13.63 13.38
C ASN A 138 21.59 15.08 13.90
N TYR A 139 20.53 15.76 14.35
CA TYR A 139 20.58 17.18 14.72
C TYR A 139 20.33 17.48 16.20
N HIS A 140 20.91 16.67 17.10
CA HIS A 140 21.39 17.25 18.35
C HIS A 140 22.81 17.77 18.11
N ASN A 141 22.93 19.10 18.01
CA ASN A 141 24.16 19.90 18.02
C ASN A 141 24.86 20.12 16.66
N ALA A 142 24.55 21.24 15.99
CA ALA A 142 25.56 22.04 15.27
C ALA A 142 24.93 23.34 14.74
N ASP A 143 25.46 24.47 15.18
CA ASP A 143 25.30 25.78 14.54
C ASP A 143 25.72 25.70 13.07
N LEU A 144 24.75 25.80 12.16
CA LEU A 144 25.01 25.74 10.72
C LEU A 144 25.47 27.11 10.22
N ASN A 145 26.79 27.25 10.03
CA ASN A 145 27.37 28.30 9.19
C ASN A 145 26.66 28.29 7.80
N PRO A 146 26.16 29.43 7.29
CA PRO A 146 25.47 29.53 6.00
C PRO A 146 26.24 28.96 4.81
N GLU A 147 27.57 29.04 4.79
CA GLU A 147 28.40 28.47 3.71
C GLU A 147 28.39 26.94 3.70
N LYS A 148 28.45 26.29 4.88
CA LYS A 148 28.35 24.83 5.00
C LYS A 148 26.95 24.35 4.60
N ALA A 149 25.91 25.12 4.94
CA ALA A 149 24.55 24.84 4.50
C ALA A 149 24.40 24.98 2.97
N ALA A 150 25.04 25.97 2.35
CA ALA A 150 25.05 26.15 0.90
C ALA A 150 25.80 25.03 0.17
N GLN A 151 26.98 24.63 0.66
CA GLN A 151 27.76 23.53 0.09
C GLN A 151 27.02 22.19 0.21
N TRP A 152 26.38 21.93 1.35
CA TRP A 152 25.52 20.76 1.56
C TRP A 152 24.33 20.75 0.60
N ARG A 153 23.65 21.89 0.41
CA ARG A 153 22.55 22.03 -0.56
C ARG A 153 23.02 21.81 -1.99
N ALA A 154 24.20 22.30 -2.36
CA ALA A 154 24.80 22.07 -3.68
C ALA A 154 25.11 20.58 -3.90
N GLN A 155 25.65 19.89 -2.88
CA GLN A 155 25.85 18.43 -2.91
C GLN A 155 24.52 17.67 -3.03
N LEU A 156 23.47 18.11 -2.34
CA LEU A 156 22.13 17.52 -2.43
C LEU A 156 21.51 17.72 -3.81
N ARG A 157 21.64 18.92 -4.40
CA ARG A 157 21.23 19.21 -5.78
C ARG A 157 22.01 18.34 -6.78
N ALA A 158 23.33 18.24 -6.64
CA ALA A 158 24.15 17.37 -7.48
C ALA A 158 23.78 15.88 -7.35
N ARG A 159 23.45 15.42 -6.13
CA ARG A 159 22.92 14.06 -5.88
C ARG A 159 21.53 13.86 -6.50
N ARG A 160 20.65 14.86 -6.46
CA ARG A 160 19.31 14.82 -7.07
C ARG A 160 19.39 14.80 -8.60
N VAL A 161 20.28 15.59 -9.22
CA VAL A 161 20.53 15.57 -10.67
C VAL A 161 21.10 14.22 -11.11
N LYS A 162 21.98 13.60 -10.32
CA LYS A 162 22.43 12.22 -10.55
C LYS A 162 21.34 11.15 -10.34
N ARG A 163 20.22 11.48 -9.71
CA ARG A 163 19.10 10.56 -9.38
C ARG A 163 17.89 10.68 -10.30
N GLY A 164 17.97 11.47 -11.37
CA GLY A 164 16.90 11.53 -12.38
C GLY A 164 16.58 10.15 -12.98
N PRO A 165 15.38 9.97 -13.57
CA PRO A 165 15.02 8.72 -14.21
C PRO A 165 15.97 8.43 -15.38
N THR A 166 16.52 7.22 -15.41
CA THR A 166 17.36 6.74 -16.52
C THR A 166 16.53 6.60 -17.80
N PRO A 167 17.15 6.51 -18.98
CA PRO A 167 16.43 6.22 -20.22
C PRO A 167 15.60 4.92 -20.12
N GLU A 168 16.16 3.88 -19.51
CA GLU A 168 15.48 2.60 -19.27
C GLU A 168 14.25 2.76 -18.37
N GLU A 169 14.36 3.51 -17.27
CA GLU A 169 13.21 3.81 -16.40
C GLU A 169 12.14 4.63 -17.13
N ARG A 170 12.52 5.50 -18.06
CA ARG A 170 11.55 6.22 -18.91
C ARG A 170 10.83 5.27 -19.86
N GLU A 171 11.51 4.28 -20.42
CA GLU A 171 10.85 3.25 -21.25
C GLU A 171 9.95 2.33 -20.43
N LEU A 172 10.37 1.94 -19.22
CA LEU A 172 9.53 1.18 -18.30
C LEU A 172 8.27 1.96 -17.89
N ALA A 173 8.39 3.26 -17.61
CA ALA A 173 7.26 4.12 -17.28
C ALA A 173 6.21 4.20 -18.41
N LYS A 174 6.65 4.15 -19.68
CA LYS A 174 5.72 4.16 -20.83
C LYS A 174 4.86 2.89 -20.90
N LYS A 175 5.30 1.77 -20.33
CA LYS A 175 4.55 0.51 -20.35
C LYS A 175 3.24 0.56 -19.56
N VAL A 176 3.10 1.51 -18.64
CA VAL A 176 1.85 1.74 -17.88
C VAL A 176 1.03 2.93 -18.40
N ALA A 177 1.39 3.46 -19.57
CA ALA A 177 0.59 4.48 -20.26
C ALA A 177 -0.61 3.88 -21.01
N ASP A 178 -0.56 2.58 -21.32
CA ASP A 178 -1.67 1.83 -21.92
C ASP A 178 -1.76 0.40 -21.34
N HIS A 179 -2.79 -0.33 -21.74
CA HIS A 179 -3.07 -1.68 -21.24
C HIS A 179 -2.25 -2.78 -21.93
N LYS A 180 -1.54 -2.50 -23.03
CA LYS A 180 -1.00 -3.53 -23.93
C LYS A 180 0.08 -4.35 -23.27
N PHE A 181 0.98 -3.68 -22.54
CA PHE A 181 2.04 -4.38 -21.82
C PHE A 181 1.44 -5.36 -20.80
N MET A 182 0.51 -4.90 -19.96
CA MET A 182 -0.07 -5.75 -18.92
C MET A 182 -0.87 -6.91 -19.50
N LEU A 183 -1.68 -6.67 -20.54
CA LEU A 183 -2.43 -7.74 -21.22
C LEU A 183 -1.51 -8.77 -21.86
N GLY A 184 -0.48 -8.33 -22.59
CA GLY A 184 0.50 -9.23 -23.20
C GLY A 184 1.27 -10.03 -22.16
N HIS A 185 1.69 -9.38 -21.07
CA HIS A 185 2.43 -10.01 -19.98
C HIS A 185 1.60 -11.07 -19.25
N LEU A 186 0.33 -10.77 -18.96
CA LEU A 186 -0.62 -11.73 -18.37
C LEU A 186 -0.89 -12.90 -19.33
N ALA A 187 -1.13 -12.63 -20.61
CA ALA A 187 -1.41 -13.68 -21.59
C ALA A 187 -0.25 -14.67 -21.72
N ILE A 188 0.99 -14.17 -21.76
CA ILE A 188 2.20 -15.00 -21.77
C ILE A 188 2.28 -15.83 -20.49
N THR A 189 2.12 -15.19 -19.33
CA THR A 189 2.35 -15.87 -18.05
C THR A 189 1.25 -16.87 -17.70
N LEU A 190 0.00 -16.65 -18.14
CA LEU A 190 -1.08 -17.61 -17.98
C LEU A 190 -0.84 -18.93 -18.75
N GLY A 191 -0.05 -18.88 -19.82
CA GLY A 191 0.37 -20.07 -20.58
C GLY A 191 1.60 -20.79 -20.01
N ASP A 192 2.18 -20.31 -18.92
CA ASP A 192 3.40 -20.88 -18.34
C ASP A 192 3.14 -22.28 -17.75
N PRO A 193 3.82 -23.35 -18.22
CA PRO A 193 3.64 -24.70 -17.70
C PRO A 193 4.09 -24.87 -16.24
N LEU A 194 4.76 -23.88 -15.66
CA LEU A 194 5.21 -23.90 -14.26
C LEU A 194 4.09 -23.60 -13.26
N TRP A 195 2.87 -23.26 -13.70
CA TRP A 195 1.71 -23.21 -12.80
C TRP A 195 1.43 -24.60 -12.24
N ARG A 196 1.56 -24.77 -10.93
CA ARG A 196 1.34 -26.06 -10.28
C ARG A 196 -0.10 -26.16 -9.79
N GLY A 197 -0.67 -27.36 -9.89
CA GLY A 197 -2.02 -27.63 -9.37
C GLY A 197 -2.14 -27.43 -7.85
N ASP A 198 -1.03 -27.49 -7.12
CA ASP A 198 -0.93 -27.32 -5.67
C ASP A 198 -0.44 -25.94 -5.22
N ASP A 199 -0.38 -24.96 -6.13
CA ASP A 199 0.02 -23.58 -5.82
C ASP A 199 -1.00 -22.86 -4.92
N ARG A 200 -2.22 -23.39 -4.79
CA ARG A 200 -3.27 -22.80 -3.94
C ARG A 200 -3.15 -23.26 -2.48
N ILE A 201 -3.40 -22.34 -1.55
CA ILE A 201 -3.53 -22.66 -0.13
C ILE A 201 -4.81 -23.49 0.06
N PRO A 202 -4.74 -24.65 0.75
CA PRO A 202 -5.92 -25.46 1.03
C PRO A 202 -6.99 -24.67 1.79
N THR A 203 -8.25 -24.80 1.37
CA THR A 203 -9.39 -24.07 1.95
C THR A 203 -9.55 -24.31 3.46
N THR A 204 -9.05 -25.43 3.99
CA THR A 204 -9.07 -25.79 5.41
C THR A 204 -8.17 -24.89 6.28
N GLN A 205 -7.22 -24.16 5.71
CA GLN A 205 -6.36 -23.20 6.42
C GLN A 205 -6.86 -21.75 6.34
N ASN A 206 -8.03 -21.51 5.73
CA ASN A 206 -8.65 -20.20 5.71
C ASN A 206 -9.63 -20.08 6.90
N PRO A 207 -9.27 -19.34 7.98
CA PRO A 207 -10.12 -19.24 9.17
C PRO A 207 -11.50 -18.64 8.89
N GLU A 208 -11.68 -17.88 7.80
CA GLU A 208 -13.00 -17.36 7.41
C GLU A 208 -13.94 -18.44 6.84
N ALA A 209 -13.41 -19.51 6.23
CA ALA A 209 -14.23 -20.61 5.73
C ALA A 209 -14.85 -21.42 6.89
N SER A 210 -14.16 -21.49 8.03
CA SER A 210 -14.66 -22.16 9.24
C SER A 210 -15.77 -21.38 9.97
N ILE A 211 -15.92 -20.07 9.71
CA ILE A 211 -16.98 -19.26 10.34
C ILE A 211 -18.34 -19.51 9.64
N ARG A 212 -18.34 -19.84 8.35
CA ARG A 212 -19.56 -20.09 7.57
C ARG A 212 -20.23 -21.44 7.83
N THR A 213 -19.55 -22.38 8.48
CA THR A 213 -20.07 -23.75 8.71
C THR A 213 -20.65 -23.99 10.10
N ARG A 214 -20.74 -22.97 10.97
CA ARG A 214 -21.53 -23.13 12.21
C ARG A 214 -23.02 -23.06 11.85
N PRO A 215 -23.81 -24.15 11.98
CA PRO A 215 -25.25 -24.03 11.86
C PRO A 215 -25.74 -23.09 12.96
N ARG A 216 -26.52 -22.08 12.56
CA ARG A 216 -27.30 -21.25 13.48
C ARG A 216 -28.19 -22.20 14.26
N ASN A 217 -27.91 -22.42 15.55
CA ASN A 217 -28.87 -23.05 16.44
C ASN A 217 -30.13 -22.18 16.45
N VAL A 218 -31.14 -22.62 15.72
CA VAL A 218 -32.49 -22.09 15.81
C VAL A 218 -33.00 -22.48 17.18
N VAL A 219 -33.06 -21.51 18.09
CA VAL A 219 -33.81 -21.65 19.34
C VAL A 219 -35.28 -21.75 18.94
N THR A 220 -35.78 -22.97 18.83
CA THR A 220 -37.21 -23.25 18.71
C THR A 220 -37.85 -22.90 20.04
N GLY A 221 -38.48 -21.72 20.11
CA GLY A 221 -39.40 -21.40 21.19
C GLY A 221 -40.63 -22.31 21.09
N SER A 222 -40.98 -22.96 22.20
CA SER A 222 -42.26 -23.62 22.37
C SER A 222 -43.03 -22.95 23.52
N PRO A 223 -44.34 -22.68 23.39
CA PRO A 223 -45.11 -21.87 24.33
C PRO A 223 -45.90 -22.73 25.34
N ALA A 224 -45.92 -22.31 26.61
CA ALA A 224 -46.89 -22.67 27.66
C ALA A 224 -46.34 -22.12 29.01
N SER A 225 -47.09 -21.57 29.97
CA SER A 225 -48.51 -21.32 30.15
C SER A 225 -48.67 -20.27 31.26
N VAL A 226 -49.78 -19.55 31.19
CA VAL A 226 -50.27 -18.53 32.13
C VAL A 226 -50.59 -19.13 33.49
N GLY A 227 -50.26 -18.40 34.57
CA GLY A 227 -50.74 -18.64 35.93
C GLY A 227 -50.92 -17.31 36.68
N PHE A 228 -52.16 -16.83 36.75
CA PHE A 228 -52.60 -15.67 37.53
C PHE A 228 -52.74 -16.04 39.02
N ALA A 229 -52.33 -15.16 39.94
CA ALA A 229 -53.02 -14.97 41.23
C ALA A 229 -52.66 -13.61 41.88
N ASN A 230 -53.71 -12.87 42.24
CA ASN A 230 -53.77 -11.59 42.96
C ASN A 230 -53.22 -11.65 44.39
N ALA A 231 -52.78 -10.51 44.94
CA ALA A 231 -53.37 -9.91 46.14
C ALA A 231 -52.75 -8.54 46.51
N CYS A 232 -53.64 -7.59 46.79
CA CYS A 232 -53.41 -6.25 47.33
C CYS A 232 -52.65 -6.24 48.67
N SER A 233 -51.85 -5.19 48.93
CA SER A 233 -51.99 -4.27 50.09
C SER A 233 -50.89 -3.19 50.09
N ARG A 234 -51.32 -1.92 50.07
CA ARG A 234 -50.62 -0.74 50.62
C ARG A 234 -51.23 -0.46 52.02
N PRO A 235 -50.80 0.54 52.82
CA PRO A 235 -49.55 1.33 52.87
C PRO A 235 -48.96 1.40 54.31
N HIS A 236 -47.83 2.07 54.53
CA HIS A 236 -47.68 3.00 55.66
C HIS A 236 -46.45 3.92 55.51
N SER A 237 -46.69 5.20 55.77
CA SER A 237 -45.77 6.31 56.08
C SER A 237 -44.82 5.95 57.25
N SER A 238 -43.66 6.56 57.47
CA SER A 238 -43.49 7.95 57.93
C SER A 238 -42.00 8.32 58.06
N SER A 239 -41.71 9.59 57.72
CA SER A 239 -40.66 10.55 58.16
C SER A 239 -40.14 10.42 59.61
N PRO A 240 -39.05 11.11 60.05
CA PRO A 240 -38.59 12.46 59.68
C PRO A 240 -37.18 12.60 59.07
#